data_AF-A0A916HJT3-F1
#
_entry.id   AF-A0A916HJT3-F1
#
_cell.length_a   1.000
_cell.length_b   1.000
_cell.length_c   1.000
_cell.angle_alpha   90.00
_cell.angle_beta   90.00
_cell.angle_gamma   90.00
#
_symmetry.space_group_name_H-M   'P 1'
#
loop_
_entity.id
_entity.type
_entity.pdbx_description
1 polymer ?
#
loop_
_entity_poly.entity_id
_entity_poly.type
_entity_poly.pdbx_seq_one_letter_code
_entity_poly.pdbx_strand_id
1 'polypeptide(L)'
;MTSFIDTILEIVTAAGQLDRLVQRGPHFSLKIDNPPFMPLVIEAWDSPILSENRRISVAHYLEQAGDLIPDPEVEIRDDGWPIELSQRTFYTQVTTYSRDGLTLSFAPQSRRSVLHFLDHTWAPNLRAQRFIEAAQKLASRPKVTA
;
A
#
# COMPACT_ATOMS: atom_id res chain seq x y z
N MET A 1 16.11 4.44 10.48
CA MET A 1 15.28 4.75 9.30
C MET A 1 13.95 4.05 9.50
N THR A 2 12.84 4.75 9.24
CA THR A 2 11.49 4.17 9.31
C THR A 2 11.23 3.38 8.03
N SER A 3 10.70 2.16 8.13
CA SER A 3 10.41 1.35 6.94
C SER A 3 9.18 1.89 6.19
N PHE A 4 8.96 1.39 4.98
CA PHE A 4 7.75 1.68 4.22
C PHE A 4 6.50 1.23 4.95
N ILE A 5 6.46 0.01 5.48
CA ILE A 5 5.30 -0.49 6.23
C ILE A 5 5.01 0.36 7.46
N ASP A 6 6.03 0.79 8.22
CA ASP A 6 5.83 1.69 9.36
C ASP A 6 5.19 3.02 8.93
N THR A 7 5.55 3.52 7.75
CA THR A 7 4.97 4.75 7.19
C THR A 7 3.50 4.56 6.79
N ILE A 8 3.14 3.39 6.23
CA ILE A 8 1.75 3.06 5.93
C ILE A 8 0.93 2.92 7.22
N LEU A 9 1.45 2.23 8.23
CA LEU A 9 0.80 2.10 9.53
C LEU A 9 0.60 3.45 10.22
N GLU A 10 1.56 4.37 10.10
CA GLU A 10 1.42 5.73 10.62
C GLU A 10 0.32 6.51 9.88
N ILE A 11 0.26 6.42 8.55
CA ILE A 11 -0.80 7.04 7.74
C ILE A 11 -2.18 6.49 8.13
N VAL A 12 -2.32 5.19 8.27
CA VAL A 12 -3.59 4.54 8.65
C VAL A 12 -3.99 4.90 10.09
N THR A 13 -3.02 4.97 11.00
CA THR A 13 -3.20 5.48 12.37
C THR A 13 -3.69 6.93 12.36
N ALA A 14 -3.04 7.78 11.57
CA ALA A 14 -3.43 9.18 11.37
C ALA A 14 -4.86 9.33 10.83
N ALA A 15 -5.30 8.42 9.96
CA ALA A 15 -6.68 8.37 9.49
C ALA A 15 -7.69 7.86 10.54
N GLY A 16 -7.24 7.42 11.71
CA GLY A 16 -8.07 6.82 12.75
C GLY A 16 -8.65 5.46 12.35
N GLN A 17 -7.96 4.71 11.46
CA GLN A 17 -8.47 3.46 10.89
C GLN A 17 -7.59 2.24 11.17
N LEU A 18 -6.63 2.33 12.09
CA LEU A 18 -5.74 1.20 12.41
C LEU A 18 -6.52 -0.05 12.84
N ASP A 19 -7.53 0.12 13.69
CA ASP A 19 -8.37 -1.01 14.14
C ASP A 19 -9.06 -1.71 12.96
N ARG A 20 -9.50 -0.96 11.95
CA ARG A 20 -10.13 -1.54 10.75
C ARG A 20 -9.15 -2.32 9.89
N LEU A 21 -7.89 -1.87 9.82
CA LEU A 21 -6.83 -2.58 9.12
C LEU A 21 -6.47 -3.89 9.85
N VAL A 22 -6.40 -3.84 11.19
CA VAL A 22 -5.97 -4.96 12.05
C VAL A 22 -7.08 -5.99 12.32
N GLN A 23 -8.36 -5.60 12.36
CA GLN A 23 -9.49 -6.50 12.65
C GLN A 23 -9.74 -7.60 11.59
N ARG A 24 -8.96 -7.64 10.50
CA ARG A 24 -9.01 -8.68 9.44
C ARG A 24 -10.43 -8.97 8.93
N GLY A 25 -11.17 -7.93 8.58
CA GLY A 25 -12.42 -8.06 7.81
C GLY A 25 -12.16 -8.50 6.35
N PRO A 26 -13.21 -8.78 5.55
CA PRO A 26 -13.04 -9.27 4.18
C PRO A 26 -12.28 -8.29 3.26
N HIS A 27 -12.41 -6.99 3.51
CA HIS A 27 -11.71 -5.95 2.76
C HIS A 27 -11.56 -4.66 3.59
N PHE A 28 -10.42 -3.98 3.43
CA PHE A 28 -10.12 -2.65 3.95
C PHE A 28 -9.76 -1.75 2.77
N SER A 29 -10.23 -0.49 2.79
CA SER A 29 -9.86 0.52 1.81
C SER A 29 -9.84 1.90 2.46
N LEU A 30 -8.78 2.64 2.20
CA LEU A 30 -8.53 4.01 2.65
C LEU A 30 -7.99 4.82 1.48
N LYS A 31 -8.74 5.85 1.08
CA LYS A 31 -8.30 6.84 0.09
C LYS A 31 -7.99 8.17 0.78
N ILE A 32 -6.84 8.74 0.48
CA ILE A 32 -6.37 10.02 1.02
C ILE A 32 -6.11 10.97 -0.14
N ASP A 33 -6.95 12.00 -0.25
CA ASP A 33 -6.75 13.10 -1.18
C ASP A 33 -5.76 14.12 -0.60
N ASN A 34 -4.74 14.50 -1.39
CA ASN A 34 -3.72 15.46 -0.96
C ASN A 34 -3.18 16.30 -2.14
N PRO A 35 -3.98 17.25 -2.68
CA PRO A 35 -3.52 18.09 -3.79
C PRO A 35 -2.22 18.85 -3.47
N PRO A 36 -1.30 19.02 -4.44
CA PRO A 36 -1.42 18.71 -5.87
C PRO A 36 -1.07 17.26 -6.24
N PHE A 37 -0.82 16.38 -5.27
CA PHE A 37 -0.43 15.00 -5.53
C PHE A 37 -1.65 14.13 -5.87
N MET A 38 -1.40 13.05 -6.61
CA MET A 38 -2.41 12.03 -6.85
C MET A 38 -2.87 11.41 -5.52
N PRO A 39 -4.15 11.04 -5.37
CA PRO A 39 -4.63 10.39 -4.17
C PRO A 39 -3.80 9.15 -3.84
N LEU A 40 -3.56 8.93 -2.55
CA LEU A 40 -2.97 7.70 -2.04
C LEU A 40 -4.10 6.76 -1.66
N VAL A 41 -4.06 5.53 -2.17
CA VAL A 41 -5.02 4.48 -1.86
C VAL A 41 -4.29 3.34 -1.17
N ILE A 42 -4.82 2.92 -0.02
CA ILE A 42 -4.32 1.79 0.78
C ILE A 42 -5.45 0.80 0.92
N GLU A 43 -5.27 -0.40 0.39
CA GLU A 43 -6.24 -1.48 0.46
C GLU A 43 -5.62 -2.69 1.13
N ALA A 44 -6.45 -3.49 1.82
CA ALA A 44 -5.97 -4.73 2.40
C ALA A 44 -7.05 -5.81 2.42
N TRP A 45 -6.62 -7.03 2.12
CA TRP A 45 -7.49 -8.20 2.07
C TRP A 45 -6.74 -9.45 2.54
N ASP A 46 -7.52 -10.44 2.98
CA ASP A 46 -6.96 -11.73 3.35
C ASP A 46 -6.58 -12.48 2.08
N SER A 47 -5.36 -13.03 2.05
CA SER A 47 -4.91 -13.85 0.94
C SER A 47 -4.88 -15.32 1.38
N PRO A 48 -5.68 -16.21 0.76
CA PRO A 48 -5.67 -17.62 1.11
C PRO A 48 -4.30 -18.28 0.84
N ILE A 49 -3.48 -17.65 0.01
CA ILE A 49 -2.15 -18.14 -0.37
C ILE A 49 -1.06 -17.67 0.62
N LEU A 50 -1.23 -16.51 1.25
CA LEU A 50 -0.25 -15.97 2.21
C LEU A 50 -0.52 -16.41 3.65
N SER A 51 -1.49 -17.32 3.83
CA SER A 51 -1.87 -17.94 5.09
C SER A 51 -2.17 -16.89 6.17
N GLU A 52 -1.25 -16.70 7.13
CA GLU A 52 -1.37 -15.80 8.27
C GLU A 52 -1.13 -14.32 7.91
N ASN A 53 -0.74 -13.99 6.68
CA ASN A 53 -0.42 -12.61 6.30
C ASN A 53 -1.47 -12.03 5.38
N ARG A 54 -1.86 -10.78 5.64
CA ARG A 54 -2.71 -10.02 4.73
C ARG A 54 -1.91 -9.48 3.55
N ARG A 55 -2.59 -9.33 2.42
CA ARG A 55 -2.09 -8.46 1.35
C ARG A 55 -2.49 -7.03 1.66
N ILE A 56 -1.55 -6.12 1.50
CA ILE A 56 -1.75 -4.68 1.56
C ILE A 56 -1.29 -4.13 0.21
N SER A 57 -2.21 -3.55 -0.56
CA SER A 57 -1.86 -2.74 -1.72
C SER A 57 -1.76 -1.29 -1.31
N VAL A 58 -0.72 -0.61 -1.80
CA VAL A 58 -0.55 0.83 -1.68
C VAL A 58 -0.31 1.36 -3.07
N ALA A 59 -1.14 2.30 -3.52
CA ALA A 59 -1.07 2.85 -4.87
C ALA A 59 -1.36 4.34 -4.90
N HIS A 60 -0.75 5.03 -5.86
CA HIS A 60 -1.32 6.25 -6.42
C HIS A 60 -2.07 5.90 -7.70
N TYR A 61 -3.27 6.42 -7.89
CA TYR A 61 -4.01 6.25 -9.14
C TYR A 61 -4.06 7.55 -9.94
N LEU A 62 -3.65 7.47 -11.19
CA LEU A 62 -3.89 8.48 -12.21
C LEU A 62 -5.24 8.18 -12.87
N GLU A 63 -6.14 9.16 -12.91
CA GLU A 63 -7.34 9.06 -13.76
C GLU A 63 -6.98 9.59 -15.16
N GLN A 64 -7.00 8.72 -16.17
CA GLN A 64 -6.74 9.09 -17.56
C GLN A 64 -7.84 8.50 -18.45
N ALA A 65 -8.56 9.36 -19.18
CA ALA A 65 -9.66 8.95 -20.06
C ALA A 65 -10.79 8.16 -19.36
N GLY A 66 -10.97 8.34 -18.05
CA GLY A 66 -11.95 7.62 -17.23
C GLY A 66 -11.43 6.32 -16.62
N ASP A 67 -10.23 5.88 -16.98
CA ASP A 67 -9.58 4.70 -16.40
C ASP A 67 -8.62 5.10 -15.28
N LEU A 68 -8.62 4.32 -14.19
CA LEU A 68 -7.65 4.44 -13.10
C LEU A 68 -6.42 3.61 -13.45
N ILE A 69 -5.27 4.28 -13.54
CA ILE A 69 -3.98 3.67 -13.85
C ILE A 69 -3.08 3.79 -12.61
N PRO A 70 -2.62 2.68 -12.01
CA PRO A 70 -1.71 2.73 -10.86
C PRO A 70 -0.34 3.28 -11.27
N ASP A 71 0.20 4.22 -10.49
CA ASP A 71 1.52 4.81 -10.73
C ASP A 71 2.13 5.52 -9.49
N PRO A 72 2.99 4.86 -8.69
CA PRO A 72 3.24 3.42 -8.60
C PRO A 72 2.20 2.69 -7.72
N GLU A 73 2.14 1.36 -7.83
CA GLU A 73 1.44 0.43 -6.94
C GLU A 73 2.40 -0.63 -6.40
N VAL A 74 2.34 -0.90 -5.10
CA VAL A 74 3.07 -2.01 -4.47
C VAL A 74 2.09 -2.87 -3.68
N GLU A 75 2.25 -4.18 -3.82
CA GLU A 75 1.65 -5.13 -2.90
C GLU A 75 2.70 -5.63 -1.90
N ILE A 76 2.36 -5.56 -0.62
CA ILE A 76 3.19 -6.05 0.48
C ILE A 76 2.35 -6.96 1.39
N ARG A 77 3.04 -7.78 2.19
CA ARG A 77 2.46 -8.44 3.36
C ARG A 77 2.33 -7.46 4.52
N ASP A 78 1.52 -7.80 5.52
CA ASP A 78 1.37 -7.03 6.76
C ASP A 78 2.65 -6.99 7.62
N ASP A 79 3.63 -7.86 7.37
CA ASP A 79 5.01 -7.77 7.90
C ASP A 79 5.96 -6.88 7.07
N GLY A 80 5.44 -6.23 6.01
CA GLY A 80 6.20 -5.37 5.12
C GLY A 80 6.95 -6.10 3.99
N TRP A 81 6.80 -7.42 3.86
CA TRP A 81 7.45 -8.17 2.78
C TRP A 81 6.84 -7.85 1.41
N PRO A 82 7.62 -7.40 0.41
CA PRO A 82 7.06 -7.05 -0.89
C PRO A 82 6.73 -8.29 -1.72
N ILE A 83 5.57 -8.24 -2.38
CA ILE A 83 5.04 -9.26 -3.28
C ILE A 83 5.31 -8.81 -4.73
N GLU A 84 5.00 -7.56 -5.03
CA GLU A 84 5.01 -7.00 -6.38
C GLU A 84 5.15 -5.48 -6.34
N LEU A 85 5.80 -4.92 -7.36
CA LEU A 85 5.79 -3.49 -7.68
C LEU A 85 5.36 -3.31 -9.14
N SER A 86 4.29 -2.55 -9.36
CA SER A 86 3.77 -2.19 -10.67
C SER A 86 3.80 -0.68 -10.85
N GLN A 87 4.26 -0.22 -12.01
CA GLN A 87 4.30 1.18 -12.41
C GLN A 87 3.88 1.26 -13.88
N ARG A 88 3.44 2.44 -14.33
CA ARG A 88 2.89 2.61 -15.69
C ARG A 88 3.74 2.00 -16.81
N THR A 89 5.07 2.01 -16.65
CA THR A 89 6.01 1.54 -17.68
C THR A 89 6.85 0.34 -17.25
N PHE A 90 6.73 -0.12 -16.00
CA PHE A 90 7.61 -1.15 -15.45
C PHE A 90 6.87 -2.02 -14.44
N TYR A 91 7.14 -3.32 -14.49
CA TYR A 91 6.59 -4.32 -13.58
C TYR A 91 7.72 -5.17 -13.00
N THR A 92 7.75 -5.33 -11.68
CA THR A 92 8.73 -6.16 -10.97
C THR A 92 8.02 -7.09 -10.00
N GLN A 93 7.97 -8.38 -10.33
CA GLN A 93 7.48 -9.41 -9.43
C GLN A 93 8.58 -9.86 -8.46
N VAL A 94 8.24 -9.94 -7.16
CA VAL A 94 9.16 -10.40 -6.11
C VAL A 94 8.90 -11.86 -5.74
N THR A 95 7.64 -12.30 -5.81
CA THR A 95 7.21 -13.64 -5.41
C THR A 95 6.58 -14.38 -6.59
N THR A 96 6.99 -15.64 -6.79
CA THR A 96 6.38 -16.56 -7.77
C THR A 96 5.59 -17.63 -7.03
N TYR A 97 4.35 -17.84 -7.46
CA TYR A 97 3.46 -18.87 -6.97
C TYR A 97 3.66 -20.16 -7.77
N SER A 98 3.77 -21.30 -7.09
CA SER A 98 3.71 -22.61 -7.73
C SER A 98 2.35 -22.85 -8.38
N ARG A 99 2.27 -23.85 -9.27
CA ARG A 99 1.03 -24.21 -9.99
C ARG A 99 -0.13 -24.59 -9.07
N ASP A 100 0.16 -25.15 -7.89
CA ASP A 100 -0.83 -25.47 -6.86
C ASP A 100 -1.24 -24.25 -6.01
N GLY A 101 -0.58 -23.10 -6.19
CA GLY A 101 -0.83 -21.87 -5.45
C GLY A 101 -0.41 -21.93 -3.99
N LEU A 102 0.28 -22.98 -3.53
CA LEU A 102 0.61 -23.19 -2.11
C LEU A 102 2.08 -22.94 -1.78
N THR A 103 2.97 -23.02 -2.77
CA THR A 103 4.41 -22.84 -2.59
C THR A 103 4.85 -21.50 -3.17
N LEU A 104 5.61 -20.75 -2.36
CA LEU A 104 6.17 -19.46 -2.73
C LEU A 104 7.66 -19.60 -2.96
N SER A 105 8.15 -19.04 -4.07
CA SER A 105 9.58 -18.79 -4.28
C SER A 105 9.80 -17.29 -4.44
N PHE A 106 10.96 -16.81 -4.01
CA PHE A 106 11.27 -15.38 -3.97
C PHE A 106 12.48 -15.08 -4.83
N ALA A 107 12.42 -13.99 -5.59
CA ALA A 107 13.55 -13.46 -6.33
C ALA A 107 14.38 -12.51 -5.43
N PRO A 108 15.52 -12.93 -4.86
CA PRO A 108 16.19 -12.16 -3.80
C PRO A 108 16.70 -10.80 -4.26
N GLN A 109 17.12 -10.70 -5.52
CA GLN A 109 17.58 -9.43 -6.11
C GLN A 109 16.40 -8.46 -6.30
N SER A 110 15.30 -8.91 -6.91
CA SER A 110 14.08 -8.11 -7.04
C SER A 110 13.57 -7.63 -5.69
N ARG A 111 13.55 -8.51 -4.68
CA ARG A 111 13.19 -8.15 -3.31
C ARG A 111 14.02 -7.00 -2.76
N ARG A 112 15.36 -7.09 -2.87
CA ARG A 112 16.27 -6.05 -2.36
C ARG A 112 16.06 -4.72 -3.08
N SER A 113 15.93 -4.74 -4.40
CA SER A 113 15.69 -3.54 -5.19
C SER A 113 14.36 -2.86 -4.85
N VAL A 114 13.28 -3.65 -4.70
CA VAL A 114 11.97 -3.14 -4.31
C VAL A 114 12.02 -2.57 -2.89
N LEU A 115 12.53 -3.30 -1.91
CA LEU A 115 12.68 -2.79 -0.53
C LEU A 115 13.50 -1.49 -0.48
N HIS A 116 14.61 -1.44 -1.23
CA HIS A 116 15.42 -0.23 -1.32
C HIS A 116 14.58 0.95 -1.83
N PHE A 117 13.85 0.80 -2.93
CA PHE A 117 12.95 1.84 -3.45
C PHE A 117 11.87 2.24 -2.43
N LEU A 118 11.21 1.27 -1.80
CA LEU A 118 10.14 1.53 -0.84
C LEU A 118 10.65 2.33 0.37
N ASP A 119 11.74 1.86 0.99
CA ASP A 119 12.24 2.44 2.24
C ASP A 119 13.05 3.73 2.04
N HIS A 120 13.73 3.89 0.90
CA HIS A 120 14.67 4.99 0.68
C HIS A 120 14.17 6.05 -0.30
N THR A 121 13.10 5.75 -1.06
CA THR A 121 12.52 6.70 -2.02
C THR A 121 11.06 6.98 -1.69
N TRP A 122 10.21 5.95 -1.65
CA TRP A 122 8.77 6.20 -1.57
C TRP A 122 8.31 6.59 -0.16
N ALA A 123 8.75 5.89 0.89
CA ALA A 123 8.37 6.23 2.27
C ALA A 123 8.79 7.67 2.65
N PRO A 124 10.03 8.14 2.36
CA PRO A 124 10.40 9.53 2.58
C PRO A 124 9.56 10.51 1.76
N ASN A 125 9.21 10.17 0.51
CA ASN A 125 8.38 11.01 -0.34
C ASN A 125 6.96 11.17 0.23
N LEU A 126 6.30 10.09 0.68
CA LEU A 126 4.96 10.16 1.28
C LEU A 126 4.94 11.11 2.49
N ARG A 127 5.99 11.08 3.30
CA ARG A 127 6.17 12.00 4.44
C ARG A 127 6.41 13.43 3.99
N ALA A 128 7.35 13.65 3.06
CA ALA A 128 7.67 14.98 2.54
C ALA A 128 6.46 15.63 1.83
N GLN A 129 5.61 14.82 1.19
CA GLN A 129 4.37 15.22 0.54
C GLN A 129 3.21 15.41 1.53
N ARG A 130 3.41 15.12 2.82
CA ARG A 130 2.47 15.39 3.92
C ARG A 130 1.20 14.52 3.92
N PHE A 131 1.32 13.26 3.47
CA PHE A 131 0.20 12.33 3.48
C PHE A 131 -0.28 11.94 4.87
N ILE A 132 0.59 12.01 5.89
CA ILE A 132 0.21 11.75 7.29
C ILE A 132 -0.73 12.86 7.77
N GLU A 133 -0.40 14.12 7.51
CA GLU A 133 -1.27 15.24 7.89
C GLU A 133 -2.56 15.28 7.06
N ALA A 134 -2.51 14.90 5.79
CA ALA A 134 -3.71 14.73 4.97
C ALA A 134 -4.66 13.66 5.56
N ALA A 135 -4.11 12.54 6.03
CA ALA A 135 -4.86 11.48 6.72
C ALA A 135 -5.46 11.95 8.06
N GLN A 136 -4.71 12.73 8.87
CA GLN A 136 -5.23 13.34 10.10
C GLN A 136 -6.43 14.27 9.84
N LYS A 137 -6.36 15.08 8.78
CA LYS A 137 -7.46 15.94 8.37
C LYS A 137 -8.69 15.14 7.96
N LEU A 138 -8.49 14.01 7.25
CA LEU A 138 -9.58 13.10 6.87
C LEU A 138 -10.32 12.58 8.11
N ALA A 139 -9.59 12.14 9.14
CA ALA A 139 -10.20 11.66 10.39
C ALA A 139 -11.00 12.74 11.14
N SER A 140 -10.58 14.00 11.02
CA SER A 140 -11.19 15.15 11.69
C SER A 140 -12.43 15.69 10.96
N ARG A 141 -12.72 15.21 9.73
CA ARG A 141 -13.91 15.65 8.99
C ARG A 141 -15.17 15.10 9.66
N PRO A 142 -16.20 15.93 9.90
CA PRO A 142 -17.47 15.45 10.40
C PRO A 142 -18.04 14.43 9.41
N LYS A 143 -18.47 13.26 9.90
CA LYS A 143 -19.25 12.33 9.10
C LYS A 143 -20.54 13.05 8.71
N VAL A 144 -20.66 13.45 7.45
CA VAL A 144 -21.91 13.93 6.90
C VAL A 144 -22.85 12.72 6.87
N THR A 145 -23.72 12.61 7.86
CA THR A 145 -24.88 11.71 7.80
C THR A 145 -25.80 12.24 6.71
N ALA A 146 -25.84 11.50 5.59
CA ALA A 146 -26.89 11.62 4.57
C ALA A 146 -28.21 11.05 5.11
#